data_AF-A0A1I7TKW2-F1
#
_entry.id   AF-A0A1I7TKW2-F1
#
_cell.length_a   1.000
_cell.length_b   1.000
_cell.length_c   1.000
_cell.angle_alpha   90.00
_cell.angle_beta   90.00
_cell.angle_gamma   90.00
#
_symmetry.space_group_name_H-M   'P 1'
#
loop_
_entity.id
_entity.type
_entity.pdbx_description
1 polymer ?
#
loop_
_entity_poly.entity_id
_entity_poly.type
_entity_poly.pdbx_seq_one_letter_code
_entity_poly.pdbx_strand_id
1 'polypeptide(L)'
;MNRFITKSKPQSKRENVRPSEIPIQNENSNTDTNILTSSTEKLEEPSVMMKLQSAIRNSDAQSVFNMLSKNRPFDNGMHKTMTKLKFSTSYSESSSEYMLLSVDESVVNSLREGQSLSIRGDSSDDAVLCTDEQTFPMKIIESATTILLLHNELGSPDSPLSPNFQVETIDGKCFSSGELCPVVDVLNVGRLKDLLREQELRWDWIDREDDEILKGYKLRDLLNSVQMSVGELKTALADLPVFKFRNGNYRYLSHKYRGEMLGLIVELLDDNTVEDVTLESITFHALRNHFPPNVPDQVIHWFLETRCELTGARNATGDVYRFPDTNLIRDLTVVILYGTQKMPFDEFKVLLTKILPFGVEMNENVFEGVADISDAPFGKLITYLLPEDLPDTVQDRMLFLFDYRKLWTMEQLRPYFKDLYKSKVSFDKFVVQNCEYSLSDSNVMYYCGLR
;
A
#
# COMPACT_ATOMS: atom_id res chain seq x y z
N MET A 1 17.76 3.93 37.51
CA MET A 1 19.11 3.46 37.92
C MET A 1 19.33 2.06 37.38
N ASN A 2 20.59 1.70 37.17
CA ASN A 2 21.12 0.46 36.58
C ASN A 2 21.23 0.44 35.05
N ARG A 3 22.33 1.09 34.63
CA ARG A 3 23.03 0.92 33.35
C ARG A 3 23.63 -0.48 33.28
N PHE A 4 23.49 -1.15 32.14
CA PHE A 4 24.38 -2.24 31.75
C PHE A 4 25.20 -1.80 30.53
N ILE A 5 26.51 -1.78 30.75
CA ILE A 5 27.56 -1.51 29.77
C ILE A 5 28.22 -2.85 29.48
N THR A 6 28.27 -3.27 28.22
CA THR A 6 29.23 -4.28 27.77
C THR A 6 29.91 -3.79 26.48
N LYS A 7 31.24 -3.88 26.53
CA LYS A 7 32.22 -3.29 25.61
C LYS A 7 32.43 -4.20 24.40
N SER A 8 32.50 -3.63 23.20
CA SER A 8 33.15 -4.25 22.04
C SER A 8 34.26 -3.30 21.54
N LYS A 9 35.47 -3.87 21.36
CA LYS A 9 36.61 -3.22 20.70
C LYS A 9 36.39 -3.22 19.18
N PRO A 10 36.95 -2.23 18.48
CA PRO A 10 37.66 -2.54 17.24
C PRO A 10 39.07 -1.92 17.21
N GLN A 11 39.94 -2.62 16.48
CA GLN A 11 41.33 -2.29 16.21
C GLN A 11 41.49 -1.21 15.13
N SER A 12 42.66 -0.55 15.20
CA SER A 12 43.48 -0.07 14.08
C SER A 12 43.00 1.12 13.24
N LYS A 13 43.65 2.28 13.46
CA LYS A 13 44.08 3.17 12.38
C LYS A 13 45.51 3.66 12.65
N ARG A 14 46.45 3.24 11.79
CA ARG A 14 47.76 3.89 11.60
C ARG A 14 47.53 5.08 10.68
N GLU A 15 47.86 6.28 11.16
CA GLU A 15 47.93 7.49 10.35
C GLU A 15 49.25 7.50 9.57
N ASN A 16 49.17 7.57 8.24
CA ASN A 16 50.29 7.87 7.37
C ASN A 16 50.30 9.38 7.09
N VAL A 17 51.37 10.02 7.55
CA VAL A 17 51.73 11.41 7.31
C VAL A 17 52.07 11.60 5.83
N ARG A 18 51.44 12.59 5.19
CA ARG A 18 51.86 13.16 3.89
C ARG A 18 52.97 14.19 4.14
N PRO A 19 54.03 14.22 3.33
CA PRO A 19 54.84 15.43 3.16
C PRO A 19 54.30 16.26 2.00
N SER A 20 54.16 17.53 2.32
CA SER A 20 53.73 18.67 1.53
C SER A 20 54.71 19.09 0.44
N GLU A 21 54.13 19.76 -0.55
CA GLU A 21 54.73 20.46 -1.69
C GLU A 21 55.78 21.49 -1.28
N ILE A 22 56.85 21.59 -2.08
CA ILE A 22 57.90 22.62 -2.02
C ILE A 22 57.52 23.73 -3.01
N PRO A 23 57.56 25.01 -2.62
CA PRO A 23 57.44 26.14 -3.55
C PRO A 23 58.79 26.54 -4.16
N ILE A 24 58.69 27.04 -5.39
CA ILE A 24 59.74 27.55 -6.27
C ILE A 24 60.32 28.87 -5.75
N GLN A 25 61.64 29.01 -5.74
CA GLN A 25 62.32 30.31 -5.87
C GLN A 25 63.53 30.20 -6.81
N ASN A 26 63.59 31.16 -7.73
CA ASN A 26 64.67 31.47 -8.66
C ASN A 26 65.91 31.93 -7.92
N GLU A 27 67.10 31.57 -8.42
CA GLU A 27 68.23 32.49 -8.49
C GLU A 27 69.20 32.09 -9.61
N ASN A 28 69.55 33.08 -10.42
CA ASN A 28 70.50 33.03 -11.53
C ASN A 28 71.94 32.93 -11.03
N SER A 29 72.79 32.17 -11.74
CA SER A 29 74.11 32.68 -12.16
C SER A 29 74.77 31.76 -13.19
N ASN A 30 75.16 32.38 -14.30
CA ASN A 30 75.97 31.88 -15.41
C ASN A 30 77.25 31.16 -14.98
N THR A 31 77.66 30.14 -15.74
CA THR A 31 78.92 30.17 -16.50
C THR A 31 78.91 29.09 -17.57
N ASP A 32 79.34 29.50 -18.77
CA ASP A 32 79.50 28.72 -19.98
C ASP A 32 80.39 27.48 -19.81
N THR A 33 80.04 26.40 -20.51
CA THR A 33 81.00 25.65 -21.34
C THR A 33 80.24 24.75 -22.31
N ASN A 34 80.37 25.06 -23.60
CA ASN A 34 79.93 24.24 -24.73
C ASN A 34 80.66 22.89 -24.71
N ILE A 35 79.90 21.80 -24.60
CA ILE A 35 80.26 20.51 -25.19
C ILE A 35 79.05 20.06 -25.99
N LEU A 36 79.19 20.05 -27.32
CA LEU A 36 78.28 19.36 -28.22
C LEU A 36 78.29 17.86 -27.86
N THR A 37 77.20 17.39 -27.26
CA THR A 37 76.81 15.99 -27.34
C THR A 37 75.45 15.93 -27.99
N SER A 38 75.43 15.44 -29.23
CA SER A 38 74.23 15.04 -29.95
C SER A 38 73.53 13.91 -29.18
N SER A 39 72.60 14.24 -28.30
CA SER A 39 71.65 13.27 -27.76
C SER A 39 70.50 13.17 -28.75
N THR A 40 70.54 12.13 -29.57
CA THR A 40 69.37 11.60 -30.26
C THR A 40 68.25 11.42 -29.23
N GLU A 41 67.18 12.20 -29.37
CA GLU A 41 65.91 11.92 -28.71
C GLU A 41 65.47 10.51 -29.15
N LYS A 42 65.77 9.52 -28.32
CA LYS A 42 65.06 8.24 -28.40
C LYS A 42 63.64 8.55 -27.96
N LEU A 43 62.76 8.77 -28.93
CA LEU A 43 61.32 8.63 -28.75
C LEU A 43 61.10 7.33 -27.97
N GLU A 44 60.71 7.43 -26.70
CA GLU A 44 60.39 6.27 -25.89
C GLU A 44 59.34 5.47 -26.64
N GLU A 45 59.69 4.23 -27.00
CA GLU A 45 58.76 3.39 -27.72
C GLU A 45 57.49 3.25 -26.87
N PRO A 46 56.30 3.53 -27.44
CA PRO A 46 55.09 3.49 -26.65
C PRO A 46 54.90 2.07 -26.12
N SER A 47 54.56 1.98 -24.84
CA SER A 47 54.31 0.70 -24.18
C SER A 47 53.29 -0.13 -24.97
N VAL A 48 53.35 -1.45 -24.84
CA VAL A 48 52.37 -2.36 -25.46
C VAL A 48 50.93 -1.94 -25.13
N MET A 49 50.69 -1.46 -23.90
CA MET A 49 49.37 -0.97 -23.48
C MET A 49 48.95 0.31 -24.22
N MET A 50 49.86 1.27 -24.43
CA MET A 50 49.57 2.48 -25.21
C MET A 50 49.29 2.14 -26.69
N LYS A 51 50.08 1.23 -27.28
CA LYS A 51 49.86 0.73 -28.64
C LYS A 51 48.50 0.03 -28.76
N LEU A 52 48.13 -0.80 -27.79
CA LEU A 52 46.83 -1.47 -27.71
C LEU A 52 45.67 -0.48 -27.58
N GLN A 53 45.75 0.50 -26.67
CA GLN A 53 44.74 1.53 -26.48
C GLN A 53 44.52 2.38 -27.75
N SER A 54 45.61 2.73 -28.45
CA SER A 54 45.55 3.44 -29.73
C SER A 54 44.85 2.62 -30.80
N ALA A 55 45.19 1.34 -30.94
CA ALA A 55 44.56 0.43 -31.90
C ALA A 55 43.06 0.23 -31.60
N ILE A 56 42.67 0.08 -30.33
CA ILE A 56 41.26 0.01 -29.91
C ILE A 56 40.55 1.32 -30.26
N ARG A 57 41.14 2.48 -29.96
CA ARG A 57 40.54 3.80 -30.23
C ARG A 57 40.28 3.99 -31.73
N ASN A 58 41.25 3.64 -32.56
CA ASN A 58 41.20 3.73 -34.02
C ASN A 58 40.40 2.59 -34.68
N SER A 59 39.84 1.66 -33.88
CA SER A 59 39.04 0.52 -34.34
C SER A 59 39.81 -0.43 -35.29
N ASP A 60 41.12 -0.57 -35.09
CA ASP A 60 41.98 -1.52 -35.81
C ASP A 60 41.93 -2.91 -35.14
N ALA A 61 40.92 -3.70 -35.51
CA ALA A 61 40.68 -5.03 -34.94
C ALA A 61 41.84 -6.01 -35.21
N GLN A 62 42.52 -5.88 -36.35
CA GLN A 62 43.62 -6.78 -36.72
C GLN A 62 44.83 -6.58 -35.82
N SER A 63 45.23 -5.33 -35.58
CA SER A 63 46.35 -5.03 -34.68
C SER A 63 46.04 -5.44 -33.24
N VAL A 64 44.81 -5.19 -32.78
CA VAL A 64 44.36 -5.59 -31.43
C VAL A 64 44.36 -7.11 -31.28
N PHE A 65 43.77 -7.84 -32.22
CA PHE A 65 43.77 -9.31 -32.22
C PHE A 65 45.18 -9.88 -32.25
N ASN A 66 46.06 -9.35 -33.08
CA ASN A 66 47.47 -9.76 -33.16
C ASN A 66 48.23 -9.51 -31.85
N MET A 67 47.98 -8.38 -31.18
CA MET A 67 48.63 -8.07 -29.89
C MET A 67 48.11 -8.95 -28.75
N LEU A 68 46.81 -9.23 -28.71
CA LEU A 68 46.21 -10.06 -27.66
C LEU A 68 46.52 -11.55 -27.85
N SER A 69 46.47 -12.06 -29.09
CA SER A 69 46.79 -13.46 -29.43
C SER A 69 48.26 -13.80 -29.16
N LYS A 70 49.20 -12.92 -29.52
CA LYS A 70 50.63 -13.13 -29.25
C LYS A 70 50.97 -13.26 -27.76
N ASN A 71 50.18 -12.63 -26.89
CA ASN A 71 50.38 -12.65 -25.44
C ASN A 71 49.50 -13.68 -24.69
N ARG A 72 48.69 -14.48 -25.41
CA ARG A 72 47.94 -15.63 -24.87
C ARG A 72 48.36 -16.93 -25.58
N PRO A 73 49.53 -17.51 -25.24
CA PRO A 73 50.12 -18.60 -26.01
C PRO A 73 49.42 -19.97 -25.92
N PHE A 74 48.37 -20.14 -25.11
CA PHE A 74 47.71 -21.45 -24.88
C PHE A 74 46.23 -21.51 -25.26
N ASP A 75 45.67 -20.47 -25.87
CA ASP A 75 44.24 -20.39 -26.15
C ASP A 75 43.98 -20.27 -27.66
N ASN A 76 43.95 -21.41 -28.36
CA ASN A 76 43.61 -21.49 -29.81
C ASN A 76 42.14 -21.12 -30.10
N GLY A 77 41.37 -20.69 -29.08
CA GLY A 77 39.94 -20.43 -29.15
C GLY A 77 39.53 -18.95 -29.19
N MET A 78 40.46 -18.00 -29.33
CA MET A 78 40.06 -16.58 -29.35
C MET A 78 39.28 -16.26 -30.63
N HIS A 79 37.98 -15.99 -30.47
CA HIS A 79 37.12 -15.56 -31.57
C HIS A 79 37.70 -14.31 -32.25
N LYS A 80 37.68 -14.32 -33.58
CA LYS A 80 38.08 -13.17 -34.40
C LYS A 80 37.11 -11.99 -34.25
N THR A 81 35.92 -12.24 -33.74
CA THR A 81 34.95 -11.21 -33.38
C THR A 81 35.21 -10.70 -31.97
N MET A 82 35.48 -9.40 -31.88
CA MET A 82 35.70 -8.70 -30.61
C MET A 82 34.59 -7.69 -30.36
N THR A 83 33.99 -7.70 -29.19
CA THR A 83 32.98 -6.68 -28.83
C THR A 83 33.67 -5.45 -28.23
N LYS A 84 33.46 -4.28 -28.85
CA LYS A 84 33.91 -2.98 -28.37
C LYS A 84 32.75 -2.24 -27.73
N LEU A 85 32.74 -2.17 -26.40
CA LEU A 85 31.76 -1.40 -25.66
C LEU A 85 32.11 0.10 -25.68
N LYS A 86 31.11 0.94 -25.94
CA LYS A 86 31.24 2.41 -25.87
C LYS A 86 30.10 2.98 -25.05
N PHE A 87 30.36 3.99 -24.24
CA PHE A 87 29.29 4.73 -23.58
C PHE A 87 28.51 5.57 -24.59
N SER A 88 27.19 5.60 -24.47
CA SER A 88 26.34 6.53 -25.20
C SER A 88 26.74 7.99 -24.89
N THR A 89 26.49 8.90 -25.83
CA THR A 89 26.67 10.34 -25.62
C THR A 89 25.82 10.87 -24.47
N SER A 90 24.67 10.24 -24.19
CA SER A 90 23.77 10.60 -23.11
C SER A 90 24.10 9.92 -21.77
N TYR A 91 25.11 9.05 -21.71
CA TYR A 91 25.39 8.23 -20.51
C TYR A 91 25.65 9.03 -19.23
N SER A 92 26.15 10.27 -19.36
CA SER A 92 26.37 11.17 -18.23
C SER A 92 25.10 11.88 -17.75
N GLU A 93 24.02 11.84 -18.52
CA GLU A 93 22.74 12.46 -18.18
C GLU A 93 21.97 11.59 -17.19
N SER A 94 21.09 12.22 -16.40
CA SER A 94 20.18 11.51 -15.47
C SER A 94 19.14 10.65 -16.19
N SER A 95 18.88 10.91 -17.48
CA SER A 95 18.01 10.09 -18.34
C SER A 95 18.56 8.67 -18.58
N SER A 96 19.86 8.47 -18.39
CA SER A 96 20.55 7.18 -18.47
C SER A 96 20.67 6.48 -17.11
N GLU A 97 20.04 6.99 -16.05
CA GLU A 97 19.96 6.37 -14.74
C GLU A 97 18.69 5.53 -14.62
N TYR A 98 18.88 4.23 -14.47
CA TYR A 98 17.80 3.25 -14.40
C TYR A 98 17.81 2.55 -13.04
N MET A 99 16.65 2.04 -12.66
CA MET A 99 16.48 1.13 -11.53
C MET A 99 15.95 -0.20 -12.07
N LEU A 100 16.55 -1.31 -11.63
CA LEU A 100 16.02 -2.63 -11.93
C LEU A 100 14.94 -2.97 -10.90
N LEU A 101 13.72 -3.24 -11.36
CA LEU A 101 12.63 -3.67 -10.49
C LEU A 101 12.42 -5.18 -10.64
N SER A 102 12.64 -5.92 -9.56
CA SER A 102 12.31 -7.34 -9.49
C SER A 102 10.81 -7.49 -9.27
N VAL A 103 10.14 -8.18 -10.18
CA VAL A 103 8.69 -8.38 -10.21
C VAL A 103 8.37 -9.86 -10.33
N ASP A 104 7.24 -10.29 -9.77
CA ASP A 104 6.76 -11.66 -9.94
C ASP A 104 5.93 -11.82 -11.23
N GLU A 105 5.52 -13.06 -11.50
CA GLU A 105 4.73 -13.37 -12.70
C GLU A 105 3.36 -12.68 -12.72
N SER A 106 2.80 -12.34 -11.55
CA SER A 106 1.51 -11.64 -11.47
C SER A 106 1.60 -10.23 -12.07
N VAL A 107 2.64 -9.48 -11.70
CA VAL A 107 2.89 -8.13 -12.22
C VAL A 107 3.27 -8.16 -13.71
N VAL A 108 4.05 -9.16 -14.13
CA VAL A 108 4.38 -9.37 -15.56
C VAL A 108 3.11 -9.64 -16.38
N ASN A 109 2.20 -10.48 -15.87
CA ASN A 109 0.95 -10.77 -16.54
C ASN A 109 0.05 -9.53 -16.62
N SER A 110 -0.07 -8.75 -15.53
CA SER A 110 -0.76 -7.45 -15.54
C SER A 110 -0.24 -6.52 -16.64
N LEU A 111 1.09 -6.42 -16.80
CA LEU A 111 1.69 -5.61 -17.87
C LEU A 111 1.37 -6.16 -19.28
N ARG A 112 1.41 -7.49 -19.46
CA ARG A 112 1.07 -8.14 -20.74
C ARG A 112 -0.40 -7.94 -21.12
N GLU A 113 -1.28 -7.87 -20.14
CA GLU A 113 -2.71 -7.57 -20.32
C GLU A 113 -2.97 -6.09 -20.60
N GLY A 114 -1.95 -5.23 -20.53
CA GLY A 114 -2.05 -3.80 -20.79
C GLY A 114 -2.53 -2.98 -19.59
N GLN A 115 -2.47 -3.54 -18.36
CA GLN A 115 -2.77 -2.79 -17.14
C GLN A 115 -1.69 -1.73 -16.88
N SER A 116 -2.10 -0.63 -16.25
CA SER A 116 -1.17 0.40 -15.81
C SER A 116 -0.58 0.06 -14.44
N LEU A 117 0.74 0.17 -14.30
CA LEU A 117 1.39 0.13 -12.99
C LEU A 117 1.54 1.55 -12.45
N SER A 118 1.29 1.72 -11.15
CA SER A 118 1.46 3.00 -10.47
C SER A 118 2.30 2.82 -9.21
N ILE A 119 3.25 3.72 -8.97
CA ILE A 119 3.97 3.80 -7.71
C ILE A 119 3.28 4.85 -6.85
N ARG A 120 2.95 4.51 -5.60
CA ARG A 120 2.21 5.37 -4.66
C ARG A 120 2.95 5.52 -3.33
N GLY A 121 2.78 6.67 -2.70
CA GLY A 121 3.39 7.05 -1.42
C GLY A 121 3.66 8.56 -1.40
N ASP A 122 3.45 9.18 -0.25
CA ASP A 122 3.92 10.54 0.00
C ASP A 122 5.45 10.53 0.25
N SER A 123 6.05 11.71 0.30
CA SER A 123 7.47 11.96 0.59
C SER A 123 7.98 11.31 1.90
N SER A 124 7.08 11.04 2.85
CA SER A 124 7.41 10.37 4.12
C SER A 124 7.12 8.87 4.12
N ASP A 125 6.46 8.34 3.09
CA ASP A 125 6.01 6.95 3.05
C ASP A 125 7.03 6.02 2.39
N ASP A 126 6.99 4.75 2.78
CA ASP A 126 7.62 3.68 2.00
C ASP A 126 6.83 3.48 0.70
N ALA A 127 7.49 3.53 -0.46
CA ALA A 127 6.81 3.42 -1.74
C ALA A 127 6.14 2.04 -1.93
N VAL A 128 4.98 2.01 -2.58
CA VAL A 128 4.28 0.80 -2.99
C VAL A 128 4.06 0.78 -4.49
N LEU A 129 4.13 -0.40 -5.11
CA LEU A 129 3.71 -0.62 -6.50
C LEU A 129 2.28 -1.16 -6.50
N CYS A 130 1.41 -0.52 -7.27
CA CYS A 130 0.02 -0.95 -7.44
C CYS A 130 -0.21 -1.39 -8.88
N THR A 131 -0.78 -2.59 -9.05
CA THR A 131 -1.57 -2.96 -10.22
C THR A 131 -2.98 -2.37 -10.08
N ASP A 132 -3.90 -2.72 -10.97
CA ASP A 132 -5.29 -2.29 -10.84
C ASP A 132 -5.98 -2.89 -9.60
N GLU A 133 -5.57 -4.11 -9.20
CA GLU A 133 -6.23 -4.88 -8.14
C GLU A 133 -5.38 -5.11 -6.89
N GLN A 134 -4.04 -5.04 -6.97
CA GLN A 134 -3.16 -5.42 -5.86
C GLN A 134 -2.07 -4.38 -5.58
N THR A 135 -1.71 -4.26 -4.31
CA THR A 135 -0.59 -3.43 -3.83
C THR A 135 0.56 -4.27 -3.29
N PHE A 136 1.76 -3.92 -3.71
CA PHE A 136 3.03 -4.56 -3.39
C PHE A 136 3.93 -3.55 -2.70
N PRO A 137 4.29 -3.74 -1.42
CA PRO A 137 5.29 -2.90 -0.78
C PRO A 137 6.63 -3.02 -1.51
N MET A 138 7.32 -1.90 -1.73
CA MET A 138 8.58 -1.89 -2.47
C MET A 138 9.75 -1.59 -1.54
N LYS A 139 10.85 -2.32 -1.69
CA LYS A 139 12.13 -2.04 -1.01
C LYS A 139 13.18 -1.67 -2.03
N ILE A 140 13.83 -0.53 -1.84
CA ILE A 140 14.94 -0.10 -2.67
C ILE A 140 16.24 -0.54 -2.01
N ILE A 141 17.07 -1.24 -2.76
CA ILE A 141 18.37 -1.75 -2.33
C ILE A 141 19.43 -1.04 -3.15
N GLU A 142 20.27 -0.24 -2.49
CA GLU A 142 21.44 0.36 -3.11
C GLU A 142 22.55 -0.68 -3.25
N SER A 143 23.22 -0.64 -4.41
CA SER A 143 24.33 -1.52 -4.75
C SER A 143 25.62 -0.71 -4.83
N ALA A 144 26.69 -1.23 -4.21
CA ALA A 144 28.04 -0.70 -4.40
C ALA A 144 28.62 -1.04 -5.80
N THR A 145 27.95 -1.91 -6.55
CA THR A 145 28.34 -2.31 -7.91
C THR A 145 27.44 -1.61 -8.93
N THR A 146 28.04 -1.00 -9.95
CA THR A 146 27.32 -0.45 -11.09
C THR A 146 27.00 -1.55 -12.09
N ILE A 147 25.71 -1.68 -12.43
CA ILE A 147 25.27 -2.52 -13.54
C ILE A 147 25.16 -1.63 -14.78
N LEU A 148 25.78 -2.05 -15.87
CA LEU A 148 25.73 -1.34 -17.15
C LEU A 148 24.64 -1.97 -18.02
N LEU A 149 23.77 -1.14 -18.57
CA LEU A 149 22.68 -1.57 -19.46
C LEU A 149 23.07 -1.37 -20.92
N LEU A 150 22.82 -2.40 -21.72
CA LEU A 150 22.95 -2.38 -23.17
C LEU A 150 21.56 -2.60 -23.76
N HIS A 151 21.20 -1.86 -24.81
CA HIS A 151 19.91 -2.02 -25.47
C HIS A 151 19.81 -3.33 -26.29
N ASN A 152 20.94 -3.81 -26.83
CA ASN A 152 20.99 -4.98 -27.69
C ASN A 152 21.54 -6.20 -26.96
N GLU A 153 20.95 -7.36 -27.25
CA GLU A 153 21.58 -8.63 -26.93
C GLU A 153 22.88 -8.79 -27.72
N LEU A 154 23.93 -9.23 -27.03
CA LEU A 154 25.17 -9.62 -27.70
C LEU A 154 24.90 -10.89 -28.50
N GLY A 155 24.75 -10.73 -29.81
CA GLY A 155 24.59 -11.86 -30.73
C GLY A 155 25.75 -12.85 -30.64
N SER A 156 25.51 -14.09 -31.06
CA SER A 156 26.58 -15.06 -31.28
C SER A 156 27.61 -14.45 -32.22
N PRO A 157 28.91 -14.51 -31.91
CA PRO A 157 29.91 -13.96 -32.79
C PRO A 157 29.82 -14.68 -34.14
N ASP A 158 29.52 -13.93 -35.21
CA ASP A 158 29.78 -14.40 -36.57
C ASP A 158 31.22 -14.91 -36.60
N SER A 159 31.49 -16.03 -37.26
CA SER A 159 32.86 -16.57 -37.36
C SER A 159 33.53 -15.94 -38.58
N PRO A 160 34.14 -14.75 -38.47
CA PRO A 160 34.56 -13.99 -39.62
C PRO A 160 35.94 -14.52 -40.04
N LEU A 161 36.23 -14.42 -41.34
CA LEU A 161 37.54 -14.82 -41.86
C LEU A 161 38.66 -13.93 -41.30
N SER A 162 38.35 -12.67 -40.97
CA SER A 162 39.25 -11.65 -40.43
C SER A 162 38.77 -11.11 -39.07
N PRO A 163 39.68 -10.64 -38.19
CA PRO A 163 39.31 -9.96 -36.96
C PRO A 163 38.42 -8.73 -37.22
N ASN A 164 37.33 -8.59 -36.48
CA ASN A 164 36.42 -7.44 -36.58
C ASN A 164 35.98 -6.95 -35.18
N PHE A 165 35.51 -5.70 -35.12
CA PHE A 165 34.85 -5.16 -33.95
C PHE A 165 33.33 -5.13 -34.15
N GLN A 166 32.59 -5.78 -33.27
CA GLN A 166 31.19 -5.47 -33.06
C GLN A 166 31.11 -4.35 -32.01
N VAL A 167 30.62 -3.18 -32.41
CA VAL A 167 30.51 -2.03 -31.49
C VAL A 167 29.13 -2.04 -30.86
N GLU A 168 29.09 -2.09 -29.54
CA GLU A 168 27.85 -2.01 -28.77
C GLU A 168 27.90 -0.83 -27.82
N THR A 169 26.73 -0.24 -27.60
CA THR A 169 26.59 0.97 -26.79
C THR A 169 26.09 0.62 -25.40
N ILE A 170 26.66 1.27 -24.39
CA ILE A 170 26.17 1.27 -23.03
C ILE A 170 25.27 2.49 -22.88
N ASP A 171 23.97 2.22 -22.78
CA ASP A 171 22.93 3.25 -22.83
C ASP A 171 22.52 3.72 -21.44
N GLY A 172 22.77 2.90 -20.42
CA GLY A 172 22.33 3.16 -19.07
C GLY A 172 23.20 2.55 -17.99
N LYS A 173 22.95 3.00 -16.77
CA LYS A 173 23.59 2.53 -15.55
C LYS A 173 22.55 2.37 -14.43
N CYS A 174 22.72 1.34 -13.63
CA CYS A 174 21.93 1.11 -12.42
C CYS A 174 22.85 1.06 -11.20
N PHE A 175 22.45 1.77 -10.16
CA PHE A 175 23.09 1.73 -8.84
C PHE A 175 22.19 1.15 -7.76
N SER A 176 20.92 0.88 -8.09
CA SER A 176 19.93 0.34 -7.16
C SER A 176 18.98 -0.62 -7.86
N SER A 177 18.44 -1.53 -7.07
CA SER A 177 17.34 -2.41 -7.47
C SER A 177 16.17 -2.24 -6.53
N GLY A 178 14.96 -2.21 -7.08
CA GLY A 178 13.72 -2.35 -6.33
C GLY A 178 13.35 -3.82 -6.22
N GLU A 179 12.91 -4.25 -5.05
CA GLU A 179 12.31 -5.57 -4.83
C GLU A 179 10.89 -5.39 -4.31
N LEU A 180 9.94 -6.13 -4.91
CA LEU A 180 8.58 -6.22 -4.39
C LEU A 180 8.54 -7.18 -3.21
N CYS A 181 7.96 -6.72 -2.11
CA CYS A 181 7.55 -7.58 -1.02
C CYS A 181 6.29 -8.37 -1.42
N PRO A 182 6.03 -9.52 -0.79
CA PRO A 182 4.80 -10.26 -1.00
C PRO A 182 3.56 -9.37 -0.79
N VAL A 183 2.52 -9.62 -1.59
CA VAL A 183 1.24 -8.94 -1.46
C VAL A 183 0.76 -9.01 -0.02
N VAL A 184 0.35 -7.87 0.52
CA VAL A 184 -0.20 -7.78 1.86
C VAL A 184 -1.71 -8.01 1.77
N ASP A 185 -2.22 -8.99 2.52
CA ASP A 185 -3.65 -9.29 2.61
C ASP A 185 -4.42 -8.34 3.54
N VAL A 186 -3.81 -7.20 3.86
CA VAL A 186 -4.31 -6.20 4.79
C VAL A 186 -4.48 -4.88 4.05
N LEU A 187 -5.64 -4.26 4.20
CA LEU A 187 -5.95 -2.93 3.73
C LEU A 187 -5.53 -1.91 4.79
N ASN A 188 -4.67 -0.96 4.41
CA ASN A 188 -4.33 0.17 5.27
C ASN A 188 -5.37 1.28 5.05
N VAL A 189 -6.43 1.27 5.86
CA VAL A 189 -7.57 2.18 5.71
C VAL A 189 -7.48 3.45 6.57
N GLY A 190 -6.47 3.60 7.44
CA GLY A 190 -6.42 4.71 8.41
C GLY A 190 -6.44 6.09 7.73
N ARG A 191 -5.48 6.34 6.84
CA ARG A 191 -5.43 7.61 6.08
C ARG A 191 -6.69 7.84 5.24
N LEU A 192 -7.29 6.76 4.70
CA LEU A 192 -8.55 6.85 3.96
C LEU A 192 -9.71 7.31 4.87
N LYS A 193 -9.84 6.70 6.05
CA LYS A 193 -10.86 7.07 7.04
C LYS A 193 -10.69 8.51 7.49
N ASP A 194 -9.45 8.94 7.79
CA ASP A 194 -9.17 10.32 8.20
C ASP A 194 -9.62 11.33 7.15
N LEU A 195 -9.22 11.14 5.89
CA LEU A 195 -9.64 11.99 4.78
C LEU A 195 -11.18 12.03 4.66
N LEU A 196 -11.84 10.88 4.71
CA LEU A 196 -13.29 10.82 4.53
C LEU A 196 -14.06 11.44 5.70
N ARG A 197 -13.61 11.23 6.94
CA ARG A 197 -14.22 11.81 8.16
C ARG A 197 -14.13 13.34 8.18
N GLU A 198 -13.05 13.90 7.67
CA GLU A 198 -12.96 15.37 7.46
C GLU A 198 -14.01 15.90 6.48
N GLN A 199 -14.54 15.02 5.62
CA GLN A 199 -15.56 15.32 4.61
C GLN A 199 -16.91 14.70 4.98
N GLU A 200 -17.26 14.68 6.26
CA GLU A 200 -18.57 14.24 6.74
C GLU A 200 -19.71 15.08 6.18
N LEU A 201 -20.80 14.43 5.76
CA LEU A 201 -22.05 15.10 5.44
C LEU A 201 -22.85 15.33 6.73
N ARG A 202 -23.25 16.58 6.95
CA ARG A 202 -24.14 16.94 8.06
C ARG A 202 -25.60 16.76 7.66
N TRP A 203 -26.46 16.51 8.66
CA TRP A 203 -27.90 16.34 8.43
C TRP A 203 -28.56 17.59 7.83
N ASP A 204 -28.11 18.77 8.26
CA ASP A 204 -28.57 20.10 7.80
C ASP A 204 -27.76 20.60 6.58
N TRP A 205 -27.25 19.71 5.73
CA TRP A 205 -26.44 20.10 4.57
C TRP A 205 -27.21 20.94 3.55
N ILE A 206 -28.54 20.75 3.46
CA ILE A 206 -29.38 21.48 2.51
C ILE A 206 -29.41 22.99 2.78
N ASP A 207 -29.23 23.40 4.04
CA ASP A 207 -29.16 24.81 4.41
C ASP A 207 -27.89 25.50 3.89
N ARG A 208 -26.90 24.71 3.46
CA ARG A 208 -25.60 25.16 2.92
C ARG A 208 -25.21 24.33 1.70
N GLU A 209 -26.19 24.03 0.85
CA GLU A 209 -26.05 23.12 -0.28
C GLU A 209 -24.88 23.52 -1.21
N ASP A 210 -24.77 24.82 -1.53
CA ASP A 210 -23.74 25.35 -2.43
C ASP A 210 -22.31 25.02 -1.93
N ASP A 211 -22.07 25.13 -0.62
CA ASP A 211 -20.78 24.82 -0.01
C ASP A 211 -20.58 23.30 0.15
N GLU A 212 -21.64 22.57 0.51
CA GLU A 212 -21.56 21.15 0.80
C GLU A 212 -21.37 20.31 -0.48
N ILE A 213 -21.95 20.70 -1.63
CA ILE A 213 -21.73 19.99 -2.90
C ILE A 213 -20.26 20.05 -3.34
N LEU A 214 -19.54 21.13 -3.02
CA LEU A 214 -18.15 21.30 -3.46
C LEU A 214 -17.14 20.43 -2.69
N LYS A 215 -17.49 19.91 -1.51
CA LYS A 215 -16.56 19.13 -0.69
C LYS A 215 -16.53 17.64 -1.04
N GLY A 216 -15.64 16.91 -0.38
CA GLY A 216 -15.37 15.50 -0.66
C GLY A 216 -14.26 15.29 -1.69
N TYR A 217 -13.99 14.03 -1.99
CA TYR A 217 -12.86 13.64 -2.85
C TYR A 217 -13.34 12.81 -4.03
N LYS A 218 -12.79 13.03 -5.23
CA LYS A 218 -12.96 12.06 -6.31
C LYS A 218 -12.06 10.85 -6.06
N LEU A 219 -12.35 9.76 -6.75
CA LEU A 219 -11.55 8.53 -6.67
C LEU A 219 -10.05 8.78 -6.91
N ARG A 220 -9.72 9.65 -7.87
CA ARG A 220 -8.33 10.02 -8.18
C ARG A 220 -7.65 10.79 -7.05
N ASP A 221 -8.38 11.67 -6.38
CA ASP A 221 -7.85 12.49 -5.29
C ASP A 221 -7.50 11.60 -4.07
N LEU A 222 -8.37 10.64 -3.77
CA LEU A 222 -8.11 9.61 -2.75
C LEU A 222 -6.86 8.79 -3.12
N LEU A 223 -6.82 8.25 -4.34
CA LEU A 223 -5.72 7.44 -4.85
C LEU A 223 -4.36 8.15 -4.80
N ASN A 224 -4.31 9.47 -4.95
CA ASN A 224 -3.07 10.24 -4.84
C ASN A 224 -2.56 10.34 -3.39
N SER A 225 -3.42 10.08 -2.41
CA SER A 225 -3.12 10.25 -0.99
C SER A 225 -2.93 8.90 -0.28
N VAL A 226 -3.57 7.83 -0.75
CA VAL A 226 -3.54 6.50 -0.10
C VAL A 226 -2.66 5.49 -0.84
N GLN A 227 -2.09 4.55 -0.09
CA GLN A 227 -1.19 3.52 -0.61
C GLN A 227 -1.94 2.21 -0.91
N MET A 228 -2.85 2.25 -1.89
CA MET A 228 -3.64 1.09 -2.29
C MET A 228 -3.99 1.12 -3.78
N SER A 229 -4.32 -0.05 -4.32
CA SER A 229 -4.78 -0.22 -5.70
C SER A 229 -6.18 0.35 -5.89
N VAL A 230 -6.62 0.44 -7.15
CA VAL A 230 -7.99 0.90 -7.45
C VAL A 230 -9.02 -0.09 -6.91
N GLY A 231 -8.78 -1.39 -7.06
CA GLY A 231 -9.62 -2.46 -6.53
C GLY A 231 -9.70 -2.44 -5.01
N GLU A 232 -8.55 -2.32 -4.34
CA GLU A 232 -8.46 -2.25 -2.87
C GLU A 232 -9.18 -1.01 -2.32
N LEU A 233 -9.03 0.15 -2.95
CA LEU A 233 -9.76 1.35 -2.55
C LEU A 233 -11.27 1.18 -2.68
N LYS A 234 -11.76 0.56 -3.76
CA LYS A 234 -13.19 0.30 -3.92
C LYS A 234 -13.71 -0.67 -2.85
N THR A 235 -12.95 -1.71 -2.52
CA THR A 235 -13.27 -2.64 -1.44
C THR A 235 -13.34 -1.90 -0.10
N ALA A 236 -12.32 -1.11 0.23
CA ALA A 236 -12.31 -0.32 1.46
C ALA A 236 -13.48 0.68 1.53
N LEU A 237 -13.83 1.34 0.43
CA LEU A 237 -14.97 2.25 0.37
C LEU A 237 -16.31 1.51 0.56
N ALA A 238 -16.44 0.26 0.10
CA ALA A 238 -17.66 -0.52 0.27
C ALA A 238 -17.92 -0.90 1.75
N ASP A 239 -16.86 -1.09 2.54
CA ASP A 239 -16.95 -1.41 3.97
C ASP A 239 -17.15 -0.18 4.86
N LEU A 240 -16.95 1.03 4.33
CA LEU A 240 -17.13 2.28 5.05
C LEU A 240 -18.54 2.87 4.83
N PRO A 241 -19.08 3.67 5.76
CA PRO A 241 -20.34 4.37 5.58
C PRO A 241 -20.15 5.60 4.67
N VAL A 242 -19.78 5.36 3.43
CA VAL A 242 -19.55 6.40 2.41
C VAL A 242 -20.50 6.24 1.25
N PHE A 243 -20.84 7.36 0.65
CA PHE A 243 -21.58 7.38 -0.60
C PHE A 243 -20.90 8.34 -1.58
N LYS A 244 -21.24 8.17 -2.86
CA LYS A 244 -20.72 8.98 -3.94
C LYS A 244 -21.79 9.95 -4.42
N PHE A 245 -21.58 11.24 -4.24
CA PHE A 245 -22.46 12.28 -4.79
C PHE A 245 -22.49 12.25 -6.32
N ARG A 246 -23.53 12.87 -6.91
CA ARG A 246 -23.70 12.97 -8.38
C ARG A 246 -22.53 13.63 -9.10
N ASN A 247 -21.82 14.55 -8.45
CA ASN A 247 -20.62 15.20 -8.97
C ASN A 247 -19.37 14.29 -8.97
N GLY A 248 -19.47 13.09 -8.41
CA GLY A 248 -18.41 12.10 -8.32
C GLY A 248 -17.58 12.13 -7.04
N ASN A 249 -17.89 13.02 -6.10
CA ASN A 249 -17.18 13.14 -4.83
C ASN A 249 -17.71 12.12 -3.81
N TYR A 250 -16.80 11.44 -3.12
CA TYR A 250 -17.11 10.60 -1.96
C TYR A 250 -17.25 11.46 -0.71
N ARG A 251 -18.27 11.16 0.09
CA ARG A 251 -18.57 11.82 1.36
C ARG A 251 -18.91 10.78 2.42
N TYR A 252 -18.57 11.08 3.66
CA TYR A 252 -18.78 10.18 4.79
C TYR A 252 -20.12 10.45 5.49
N LEU A 253 -20.81 9.38 5.87
CA LEU A 253 -22.05 9.44 6.64
C LEU A 253 -21.73 9.29 8.13
N SER A 254 -21.69 10.43 8.82
CA SER A 254 -21.47 10.46 10.27
C SER A 254 -22.48 9.57 11.01
N HIS A 255 -22.11 9.10 12.21
CA HIS A 255 -23.04 8.36 13.08
C HIS A 255 -24.32 9.14 13.34
N LYS A 256 -24.22 10.46 13.52
CA LYS A 256 -25.38 11.33 13.69
C LYS A 256 -26.30 11.27 12.47
N TYR A 257 -25.76 11.47 11.27
CA TYR A 257 -26.57 11.43 10.05
C TYR A 257 -27.30 10.09 9.89
N ARG A 258 -26.57 8.98 10.06
CA ARG A 258 -27.15 7.62 9.99
C ARG A 258 -28.24 7.41 11.03
N GLY A 259 -28.05 7.92 12.25
CA GLY A 259 -29.05 7.86 13.31
C GLY A 259 -30.34 8.62 13.00
N GLU A 260 -30.24 9.85 12.48
CA GLU A 260 -31.40 10.65 12.06
C GLU A 260 -32.18 9.95 10.93
N MET A 261 -31.47 9.45 9.92
CA MET A 261 -32.08 8.69 8.82
C MET A 261 -32.74 7.40 9.32
N LEU A 262 -32.10 6.66 10.23
CA LEU A 262 -32.65 5.44 10.80
C LEU A 262 -33.91 5.73 11.64
N GLY A 263 -33.94 6.86 12.35
CA GLY A 263 -35.13 7.33 13.05
C GLY A 263 -36.32 7.50 12.11
N LEU A 264 -36.13 8.14 10.96
CA LEU A 264 -37.17 8.25 9.93
C LEU A 264 -37.64 6.87 9.43
N ILE A 265 -36.73 5.92 9.24
CA ILE A 265 -37.09 4.56 8.81
C ILE A 265 -37.94 3.87 9.87
N VAL A 266 -37.55 3.95 11.14
CA VAL A 266 -38.32 3.38 12.26
C VAL A 266 -39.71 3.99 12.34
N GLU A 267 -39.82 5.32 12.22
CA GLU A 267 -41.12 6.01 12.20
C GLU A 267 -42.02 5.51 11.06
N LEU A 268 -41.47 5.31 9.86
CA LEU A 268 -42.22 4.77 8.73
C LEU A 268 -42.67 3.32 8.93
N LEU A 269 -41.83 2.50 9.58
CA LEU A 269 -42.16 1.10 9.87
C LEU A 269 -43.27 0.97 10.94
N ASP A 270 -43.40 1.94 11.84
CA ASP A 270 -44.43 1.98 12.88
C ASP A 270 -45.73 2.67 12.43
N ASP A 271 -45.70 3.43 11.33
CA ASP A 271 -46.87 4.14 10.83
C ASP A 271 -47.80 3.20 10.04
N ASN A 272 -48.90 2.79 10.68
CA ASN A 272 -49.93 1.94 10.06
C ASN A 272 -50.62 2.57 8.83
N THR A 273 -50.40 3.85 8.53
CA THR A 273 -50.91 4.51 7.32
C THR A 273 -49.97 4.34 6.11
N VAL A 274 -48.73 3.92 6.34
CA VAL A 274 -47.72 3.69 5.32
C VAL A 274 -47.67 2.20 4.99
N GLU A 275 -48.23 1.81 3.83
CA GLU A 275 -48.28 0.41 3.40
C GLU A 275 -47.12 0.01 2.48
N ASP A 276 -46.39 0.98 1.91
CA ASP A 276 -45.35 0.75 0.90
C ASP A 276 -43.93 0.62 1.47
N VAL A 277 -43.78 0.74 2.79
CA VAL A 277 -42.51 0.55 3.52
C VAL A 277 -42.72 -0.47 4.63
N THR A 278 -42.18 -1.68 4.46
CA THR A 278 -42.18 -2.73 5.48
C THR A 278 -40.83 -3.44 5.50
N LEU A 279 -40.49 -4.15 6.58
CA LEU A 279 -39.22 -4.89 6.65
C LEU A 279 -39.06 -5.90 5.50
N GLU A 280 -40.16 -6.51 5.05
CA GLU A 280 -40.16 -7.48 3.95
C GLU A 280 -40.17 -6.86 2.55
N SER A 281 -40.55 -5.58 2.44
CA SER A 281 -40.68 -4.88 1.18
C SER A 281 -40.41 -3.39 1.32
N ILE A 282 -39.19 -2.99 0.95
CA ILE A 282 -38.75 -1.61 0.79
C ILE A 282 -38.30 -1.39 -0.65
N THR A 283 -38.64 -0.24 -1.23
CA THR A 283 -38.11 0.20 -2.52
C THR A 283 -37.49 1.58 -2.43
N PHE A 284 -36.63 1.92 -3.38
CA PHE A 284 -36.07 3.26 -3.49
C PHE A 284 -37.15 4.34 -3.56
N HIS A 285 -38.18 4.16 -4.38
CA HIS A 285 -39.22 5.18 -4.57
C HIS A 285 -40.12 5.33 -3.33
N ALA A 286 -40.42 4.24 -2.62
CA ALA A 286 -41.17 4.32 -1.36
C ALA A 286 -40.42 5.18 -0.34
N LEU A 287 -39.14 4.86 -0.08
CA LEU A 287 -38.32 5.68 0.82
C LEU A 287 -38.18 7.13 0.34
N ARG A 288 -37.97 7.35 -0.97
CA ARG A 288 -37.80 8.70 -1.51
C ARG A 288 -39.05 9.56 -1.37
N ASN A 289 -40.24 8.96 -1.50
CA ASN A 289 -41.52 9.66 -1.35
C ASN A 289 -41.74 10.17 0.08
N HIS A 290 -41.28 9.41 1.08
CA HIS A 290 -41.46 9.74 2.49
C HIS A 290 -40.29 10.53 3.08
N PHE A 291 -39.08 10.38 2.53
CA PHE A 291 -37.91 11.06 3.07
C PHE A 291 -37.83 12.54 2.69
N PRO A 292 -37.40 13.39 3.64
CA PRO A 292 -37.14 14.79 3.38
C PRO A 292 -35.99 14.99 2.36
N PRO A 293 -35.90 16.16 1.71
CA PRO A 293 -34.89 16.45 0.69
C PRO A 293 -33.43 16.40 1.18
N ASN A 294 -33.22 16.51 2.50
CA ASN A 294 -31.90 16.38 3.10
C ASN A 294 -31.39 14.92 3.11
N VAL A 295 -32.15 13.93 2.64
CA VAL A 295 -31.64 12.59 2.33
C VAL A 295 -31.45 12.45 0.82
N PRO A 296 -30.20 12.57 0.30
CA PRO A 296 -29.94 12.41 -1.13
C PRO A 296 -30.29 10.99 -1.62
N ASP A 297 -30.70 10.89 -2.89
CA ASP A 297 -30.97 9.60 -3.55
C ASP A 297 -29.81 8.60 -3.38
N GLN A 298 -28.57 9.09 -3.47
CA GLN A 298 -27.36 8.27 -3.34
C GLN A 298 -27.22 7.65 -1.94
N VAL A 299 -27.74 8.31 -0.90
CA VAL A 299 -27.74 7.80 0.47
C VAL A 299 -28.84 6.74 0.64
N ILE A 300 -29.99 6.90 -0.02
CA ILE A 300 -31.04 5.87 -0.06
C ILE A 300 -30.50 4.61 -0.76
N HIS A 301 -29.83 4.77 -1.91
CA HIS A 301 -29.17 3.65 -2.59
C HIS A 301 -28.12 2.98 -1.70
N TRP A 302 -27.24 3.77 -1.06
CA TRP A 302 -26.26 3.23 -0.11
C TRP A 302 -26.93 2.42 1.00
N PHE A 303 -28.03 2.90 1.58
CA PHE A 303 -28.75 2.16 2.61
C PHE A 303 -29.30 0.84 2.08
N LEU A 304 -30.00 0.86 0.94
CA LEU A 304 -30.57 -0.35 0.34
C LEU A 304 -29.48 -1.37 -0.04
N GLU A 305 -28.35 -0.92 -0.57
CA GLU A 305 -27.25 -1.78 -1.01
C GLU A 305 -26.44 -2.37 0.15
N THR A 306 -26.32 -1.65 1.27
CA THR A 306 -25.44 -2.03 2.37
C THR A 306 -26.15 -2.54 3.63
N ARG A 307 -27.46 -2.32 3.74
CA ARG A 307 -28.28 -2.72 4.91
C ARG A 307 -29.45 -3.62 4.54
N CYS A 308 -29.84 -3.68 3.27
CA CYS A 308 -30.93 -4.51 2.82
C CYS A 308 -30.47 -5.63 1.87
N GLU A 309 -31.35 -6.60 1.64
CA GLU A 309 -31.15 -7.73 0.74
C GLU A 309 -32.09 -7.60 -0.47
N LEU A 310 -31.53 -7.66 -1.69
CA LEU A 310 -32.35 -7.65 -2.90
C LEU A 310 -33.13 -8.97 -3.01
N THR A 311 -34.46 -8.89 -3.06
CA THR A 311 -35.34 -10.08 -3.10
C THR A 311 -35.45 -10.71 -4.50
N GLY A 312 -35.05 -9.97 -5.54
CA GLY A 312 -35.26 -10.34 -6.95
C GLY A 312 -36.67 -10.04 -7.46
N ALA A 313 -37.59 -9.63 -6.59
CA ALA A 313 -38.91 -9.16 -6.99
C ALA A 313 -38.86 -7.69 -7.43
N ARG A 314 -39.77 -7.32 -8.34
CA ARG A 314 -39.95 -5.95 -8.80
C ARG A 314 -41.44 -5.60 -8.74
N ASN A 315 -41.76 -4.48 -8.12
CA ASN A 315 -43.14 -3.99 -8.02
C ASN A 315 -43.29 -2.66 -8.79
N ALA A 316 -44.45 -2.00 -8.67
CA ALA A 316 -44.73 -0.73 -9.34
C ALA A 316 -43.74 0.40 -8.97
N THR A 317 -43.08 0.28 -7.82
CA THR A 317 -42.14 1.26 -7.25
C THR A 317 -40.67 0.87 -7.45
N GLY A 318 -40.39 -0.22 -8.18
CA GLY A 318 -39.04 -0.64 -8.54
C GLY A 318 -38.62 -1.96 -7.90
N ASP A 319 -37.31 -2.15 -7.79
CA ASP A 319 -36.71 -3.36 -7.21
C ASP A 319 -37.00 -3.42 -5.70
N VAL A 320 -37.37 -4.61 -5.23
CA VAL A 320 -37.83 -4.83 -3.85
C VAL A 320 -36.70 -5.39 -3.00
N TYR A 321 -36.48 -4.74 -1.86
CA TYR A 321 -35.48 -5.10 -0.88
C TYR A 321 -36.14 -5.53 0.43
N ARG A 322 -35.56 -6.52 1.11
CA ARG A 322 -35.87 -6.87 2.50
C ARG A 322 -34.87 -6.15 3.40
N PHE A 323 -35.33 -5.44 4.43
CA PHE A 323 -34.47 -4.93 5.49
C PHE A 323 -34.47 -5.92 6.66
N PRO A 324 -33.41 -6.71 6.86
CA PRO A 324 -33.40 -7.72 7.91
C PRO A 324 -33.42 -7.09 9.30
N ASP A 325 -34.25 -7.63 10.20
CA ASP A 325 -34.34 -7.24 11.61
C ASP A 325 -32.97 -7.19 12.28
N THR A 326 -32.08 -8.13 11.92
CA THR A 326 -30.72 -8.19 12.45
C THR A 326 -29.91 -6.94 12.13
N ASN A 327 -30.08 -6.36 10.94
CA ASN A 327 -29.38 -5.13 10.54
C ASN A 327 -30.00 -3.92 11.22
N LEU A 328 -31.33 -3.85 11.30
CA LEU A 328 -32.03 -2.82 12.07
C LEU A 328 -31.58 -2.79 13.53
N ILE A 329 -31.60 -3.94 14.21
CA ILE A 329 -31.17 -4.06 15.61
C ILE A 329 -29.71 -3.63 15.77
N ARG A 330 -28.82 -4.03 14.86
CA ARG A 330 -27.41 -3.62 14.88
C ARG A 330 -27.23 -2.12 14.71
N ASP A 331 -27.91 -1.51 13.75
CA ASP A 331 -27.81 -0.07 13.50
C ASP A 331 -28.39 0.74 14.69
N LEU A 332 -29.52 0.30 15.27
CA LEU A 332 -30.07 0.91 16.50
C LEU A 332 -29.14 0.73 17.71
N THR A 333 -28.44 -0.40 17.79
CA THR A 333 -27.41 -0.64 18.83
C THR A 333 -26.28 0.38 18.71
N VAL A 334 -25.80 0.66 17.48
CA VAL A 334 -24.82 1.72 17.24
C VAL A 334 -25.37 3.07 17.71
N VAL A 335 -26.62 3.42 17.36
CA VAL A 335 -27.24 4.69 17.77
C VAL A 335 -27.27 4.85 19.30
N ILE A 336 -27.67 3.82 20.04
CA ILE A 336 -27.75 3.87 21.52
C ILE A 336 -26.35 3.97 22.15
N LEU A 337 -25.39 3.17 21.67
CA LEU A 337 -24.10 3.00 22.32
C LEU A 337 -23.03 3.99 21.89
N TYR A 338 -23.15 4.62 20.71
CA TYR A 338 -22.12 5.53 20.20
C TYR A 338 -21.81 6.69 21.16
N GLY A 339 -22.83 7.26 21.81
CA GLY A 339 -22.64 8.35 22.78
C GLY A 339 -22.21 7.89 24.17
N THR A 340 -22.71 6.73 24.62
CA THR A 340 -22.52 6.25 26.01
C THR A 340 -21.31 5.35 26.17
N GLN A 341 -20.84 4.74 25.08
CA GLN A 341 -19.76 3.75 24.97
C GLN A 341 -20.02 2.44 25.72
N LYS A 342 -20.69 2.45 26.87
CA LYS A 342 -21.08 1.27 27.64
C LYS A 342 -22.25 1.58 28.57
N MET A 343 -23.08 0.59 28.83
CA MET A 343 -24.18 0.71 29.79
C MET A 343 -24.63 -0.66 30.34
N PRO A 344 -25.37 -0.70 31.47
CA PRO A 344 -25.96 -1.93 31.97
C PRO A 344 -26.86 -2.59 30.91
N PHE A 345 -26.70 -3.90 30.71
CA PHE A 345 -27.38 -4.60 29.62
C PHE A 345 -28.90 -4.60 29.78
N ASP A 346 -29.42 -4.70 31.01
CA ASP A 346 -30.86 -4.62 31.24
C ASP A 346 -31.45 -3.24 30.89
N GLU A 347 -30.72 -2.15 31.16
CA GLU A 347 -31.12 -0.80 30.74
C GLU A 347 -31.10 -0.67 29.21
N PHE A 348 -30.05 -1.20 28.57
CA PHE A 348 -29.95 -1.24 27.11
C PHE A 348 -31.15 -1.97 26.49
N LYS A 349 -31.53 -3.15 27.01
CA LYS A 349 -32.69 -3.90 26.53
C LYS A 349 -33.97 -3.07 26.59
N VAL A 350 -34.19 -2.39 27.72
CA VAL A 350 -35.37 -1.52 27.88
C VAL A 350 -35.36 -0.37 26.87
N LEU A 351 -34.20 0.23 26.57
CA LEU A 351 -34.10 1.28 25.55
C LEU A 351 -34.35 0.74 24.14
N LEU A 352 -33.69 -0.36 23.78
CA LEU A 352 -33.81 -0.96 22.46
C LEU A 352 -35.25 -1.41 22.18
N THR A 353 -35.89 -2.13 23.11
CA THR A 353 -37.29 -2.55 22.95
C THR A 353 -38.26 -1.39 22.80
N LYS A 354 -37.96 -0.20 23.35
CA LYS A 354 -38.81 0.99 23.19
C LYS A 354 -38.73 1.64 21.81
N ILE A 355 -37.62 1.45 21.11
CA ILE A 355 -37.37 2.07 19.80
C ILE A 355 -37.49 1.08 18.64
N LEU A 356 -37.64 -0.21 18.93
CA LEU A 356 -37.88 -1.22 17.89
C LEU A 356 -39.30 -1.07 17.33
N PRO A 357 -39.46 -1.15 15.99
CA PRO A 357 -40.78 -1.17 15.39
C PRO A 357 -41.65 -2.33 15.86
N PHE A 358 -42.97 -2.16 15.73
CA PHE A 358 -43.93 -3.19 16.08
C PHE A 358 -43.65 -4.51 15.34
N GLY A 359 -43.62 -5.61 16.09
CA GLY A 359 -43.37 -6.95 15.55
C GLY A 359 -41.90 -7.37 15.46
N VAL A 360 -40.95 -6.46 15.73
CA VAL A 360 -39.53 -6.81 15.79
C VAL A 360 -39.14 -7.17 17.22
N GLU A 361 -38.57 -8.36 17.40
CA GLU A 361 -38.07 -8.82 18.69
C GLU A 361 -36.54 -8.72 18.76
N MET A 362 -36.04 -8.34 19.94
CA MET A 362 -34.61 -8.27 20.19
C MET A 362 -33.97 -9.67 20.14
N ASN A 363 -32.85 -9.78 19.43
CA ASN A 363 -32.01 -10.97 19.40
C ASN A 363 -30.62 -10.67 19.97
N GLU A 364 -30.25 -11.29 21.10
CA GLU A 364 -28.95 -11.01 21.75
C GLU A 364 -27.73 -11.45 20.91
N ASN A 365 -27.92 -12.38 19.97
CA ASN A 365 -26.84 -12.94 19.17
C ASN A 365 -26.37 -12.02 18.02
N VAL A 366 -27.05 -10.90 17.80
CA VAL A 366 -26.75 -10.03 16.64
C VAL A 366 -25.77 -8.91 16.97
N PHE A 367 -25.29 -8.78 18.21
CA PHE A 367 -24.40 -7.68 18.61
C PHE A 367 -22.94 -7.90 18.23
N GLU A 368 -22.53 -9.12 17.90
CA GLU A 368 -21.13 -9.44 17.62
C GLU A 368 -20.58 -8.58 16.46
N GLY A 369 -19.45 -7.90 16.67
CA GLY A 369 -18.91 -6.95 15.69
C GLY A 369 -19.57 -5.57 15.69
N VAL A 370 -20.41 -5.26 16.69
CA VAL A 370 -20.94 -3.92 16.99
C VAL A 370 -20.74 -3.61 18.47
N ALA A 371 -21.02 -4.57 19.33
CA ALA A 371 -20.90 -4.48 20.76
C ALA A 371 -20.56 -5.84 21.38
N ASP A 372 -20.00 -5.81 22.56
CA ASP A 372 -19.67 -6.98 23.35
C ASP A 372 -20.45 -6.99 24.67
N ILE A 373 -20.97 -8.15 25.04
CA ILE A 373 -21.64 -8.37 26.33
C ILE A 373 -20.66 -9.11 27.24
N SER A 374 -20.45 -8.55 28.43
CA SER A 374 -19.53 -9.09 29.43
C SER A 374 -20.17 -9.11 30.81
N ASP A 375 -19.71 -10.03 31.67
CA ASP A 375 -20.13 -10.08 33.07
C ASP A 375 -19.40 -8.99 33.88
N ALA A 376 -20.15 -8.29 34.74
CA ALA A 376 -19.65 -7.30 35.69
C ALA A 376 -20.22 -7.57 37.10
N PRO A 377 -19.62 -7.00 38.17
CA PRO A 377 -20.06 -7.25 39.56
C PRO A 377 -21.54 -6.91 39.84
N PHE A 378 -22.14 -6.02 39.03
CA PHE A 378 -23.51 -5.54 39.17
C PHE A 378 -24.45 -6.07 38.07
N GLY A 379 -24.05 -7.12 37.34
CA GLY A 379 -24.83 -7.71 36.25
C GLY A 379 -24.07 -7.68 34.91
N LYS A 380 -24.79 -7.86 33.81
CA LYS A 380 -24.18 -7.81 32.47
C LYS A 380 -24.00 -6.36 32.01
N LEU A 381 -22.89 -6.10 31.33
CA LEU A 381 -22.57 -4.83 30.69
C LEU A 381 -22.48 -5.04 29.18
N ILE A 382 -23.09 -4.15 28.41
CA ILE A 382 -22.88 -4.07 26.96
C ILE A 382 -21.95 -2.90 26.66
N THR A 383 -20.91 -3.15 25.86
CA THR A 383 -19.88 -2.18 25.50
C THR A 383 -19.79 -2.05 23.99
N TYR A 384 -19.75 -0.81 23.51
CA TYR A 384 -19.54 -0.47 22.11
C TYR A 384 -18.19 -0.98 21.60
N LEU A 385 -18.18 -1.62 20.44
CA LEU A 385 -16.98 -2.22 19.86
C LEU A 385 -17.06 -2.29 18.32
N LEU A 386 -17.48 -1.21 17.67
CA LEU A 386 -17.66 -1.21 16.20
C LEU A 386 -16.30 -1.09 15.47
N PRO A 387 -15.99 -1.93 14.45
CA PRO A 387 -14.73 -1.88 13.70
C PRO A 387 -14.44 -0.53 13.02
N GLU A 388 -15.49 0.21 12.68
CA GLU A 388 -15.40 1.57 12.14
C GLU A 388 -14.54 2.48 13.05
N ASP A 389 -14.70 2.35 14.37
CA ASP A 389 -14.09 3.22 15.39
C ASP A 389 -12.93 2.56 16.15
N LEU A 390 -12.58 1.33 15.80
CA LEU A 390 -11.38 0.67 16.33
C LEU A 390 -10.12 1.17 15.63
N PRO A 391 -8.93 1.01 16.26
CA PRO A 391 -7.66 1.37 15.63
C PRO A 391 -7.51 0.76 14.22
N ASP A 392 -6.89 1.49 13.29
CA ASP A 392 -6.88 1.10 11.87
C ASP A 392 -5.76 0.13 11.49
N THR A 393 -4.76 -0.06 12.36
CA THR A 393 -3.73 -1.08 12.16
C THR A 393 -4.13 -2.38 12.85
N VAL A 394 -3.77 -3.51 12.23
CA VAL A 394 -4.04 -4.84 12.81
C VAL A 394 -3.40 -4.98 14.19
N GLN A 395 -2.17 -4.50 14.34
CA GLN A 395 -1.42 -4.60 15.57
C GLN A 395 -2.07 -3.78 16.69
N ASP A 396 -2.38 -2.50 16.45
CA ASP A 396 -2.97 -1.64 17.47
C ASP A 396 -4.38 -2.11 17.83
N ARG A 397 -5.15 -2.60 16.84
CA ARG A 397 -6.48 -3.15 17.09
C ARG A 397 -6.42 -4.43 17.93
N MET A 398 -5.48 -5.33 17.66
CA MET A 398 -5.26 -6.52 18.49
C MET A 398 -4.87 -6.14 19.92
N LEU A 399 -3.94 -5.22 20.10
CA LEU A 399 -3.54 -4.74 21.41
C LEU A 399 -4.72 -4.14 22.18
N PHE A 400 -5.53 -3.31 21.51
CA PHE A 400 -6.74 -2.75 22.07
C PHE A 400 -7.74 -3.83 22.52
N LEU A 401 -8.01 -4.82 21.66
CA LEU A 401 -8.95 -5.91 21.98
C LEU A 401 -8.46 -6.82 23.11
N PHE A 402 -7.16 -7.11 23.19
CA PHE A 402 -6.57 -7.89 24.29
C PHE A 402 -6.47 -7.11 25.60
N ASP A 403 -6.37 -5.78 25.53
CA ASP A 403 -6.48 -4.95 26.73
C ASP A 403 -7.91 -4.96 27.27
N TYR A 404 -8.89 -4.77 26.37
CA TYR A 404 -10.32 -4.81 26.67
C TYR A 404 -10.77 -6.16 27.27
N ARG A 405 -10.42 -7.28 26.62
CA ARG A 405 -10.76 -8.64 27.06
C ARG A 405 -9.54 -9.56 26.93
N LYS A 406 -9.22 -10.27 28.01
CA LYS A 406 -7.98 -11.08 28.09
C LYS A 406 -8.02 -12.39 27.30
N LEU A 407 -9.20 -12.94 27.01
CA LEU A 407 -9.34 -14.23 26.33
C LEU A 407 -10.36 -14.13 25.20
N TRP A 408 -9.93 -14.42 23.98
CA TRP A 408 -10.78 -14.41 22.80
C TRP A 408 -10.70 -15.71 22.04
N THR A 409 -11.83 -16.22 21.55
CA THR A 409 -11.81 -17.27 20.52
C THR A 409 -11.56 -16.68 19.13
N MET A 410 -11.14 -17.52 18.17
CA MET A 410 -10.96 -17.09 16.78
C MET A 410 -12.26 -16.53 16.18
N GLU A 411 -13.40 -17.19 16.42
CA GLU A 411 -14.69 -16.74 15.91
C GLU A 411 -15.04 -15.35 16.42
N GLN A 412 -14.81 -15.09 17.70
CA GLN A 412 -15.07 -13.78 18.30
C GLN A 412 -14.16 -12.68 17.77
N LEU A 413 -12.92 -12.97 17.37
CA LEU A 413 -12.01 -11.95 16.83
C LEU A 413 -12.39 -11.54 15.41
N ARG A 414 -12.78 -12.49 14.55
CA ARG A 414 -12.97 -12.27 13.10
C ARG A 414 -13.85 -11.07 12.74
N PRO A 415 -15.01 -10.84 13.38
CA PRO A 415 -15.87 -9.70 13.08
C PRO A 415 -15.17 -8.35 13.19
N TYR A 416 -14.16 -8.24 14.06
CA TYR A 416 -13.44 -6.99 14.31
C TYR A 416 -12.31 -6.69 13.33
N PHE A 417 -12.07 -7.55 12.33
CA PHE A 417 -10.98 -7.38 11.35
C PHE A 417 -11.42 -7.56 9.89
N LYS A 418 -12.73 -7.67 9.63
CA LYS A 418 -13.27 -7.86 8.27
C LYS A 418 -12.96 -6.68 7.33
N ASP A 419 -12.92 -5.46 7.87
CA ASP A 419 -12.59 -4.22 7.17
C ASP A 419 -11.08 -4.08 6.85
N LEU A 420 -10.23 -4.87 7.52
CA LEU A 420 -8.78 -4.84 7.31
C LEU A 420 -8.30 -6.00 6.45
N TYR A 421 -8.79 -7.23 6.67
CA TYR A 421 -8.30 -8.40 5.96
C TYR A 421 -9.13 -8.76 4.74
N LYS A 422 -8.46 -8.91 3.59
CA LYS A 422 -9.09 -9.34 2.32
C LYS A 422 -9.71 -10.73 2.39
N SER A 423 -9.24 -11.58 3.30
CA SER A 423 -9.78 -12.92 3.49
C SER A 423 -9.71 -13.38 4.93
N LYS A 424 -10.71 -14.19 5.33
CA LYS A 424 -10.76 -14.89 6.61
C LYS A 424 -9.51 -15.75 6.86
N VAL A 425 -9.02 -16.42 5.82
CA VAL A 425 -7.86 -17.32 5.92
C VAL A 425 -6.59 -16.54 6.23
N SER A 426 -6.41 -15.38 5.61
CA SER A 426 -5.27 -14.50 5.85
C SER A 426 -5.26 -13.95 7.28
N PHE A 427 -6.44 -13.58 7.80
CA PHE A 427 -6.59 -13.20 9.20
C PHE A 427 -6.24 -14.35 10.15
N ASP A 428 -6.85 -15.52 9.96
CA ASP A 428 -6.61 -16.69 10.82
C ASP A 428 -5.12 -17.07 10.87
N LYS A 429 -4.44 -17.02 9.72
CA LYS A 429 -2.99 -17.26 9.62
C LYS A 429 -2.21 -16.24 10.44
N PHE A 430 -2.56 -14.95 10.35
CA PHE A 430 -1.93 -13.92 11.16
C PHE A 430 -2.09 -14.21 12.66
N VAL A 431 -3.30 -14.53 13.13
CA VAL A 431 -3.57 -14.82 14.54
C VAL A 431 -2.73 -15.99 15.04
N VAL A 432 -2.70 -17.11 14.31
CA VAL A 432 -1.94 -18.31 14.69
C VAL A 432 -0.42 -18.05 14.76
N GLN A 433 0.09 -17.22 13.84
CA GLN A 433 1.52 -16.92 13.77
C GLN A 433 1.97 -15.89 14.81
N ASN A 434 1.13 -14.92 15.13
CA ASN A 434 1.52 -13.72 15.87
C ASN A 434 0.88 -13.60 17.26
N CYS A 435 -0.08 -14.46 17.62
CA CYS A 435 -0.73 -14.39 18.94
C CYS A 435 -0.27 -15.49 19.90
N GLU A 436 -0.23 -15.16 21.18
CA GLU A 436 -0.17 -16.10 22.30
C GLU A 436 -1.54 -16.75 22.49
N TYR A 437 -1.55 -18.02 22.90
CA TYR A 437 -2.78 -18.76 23.14
C TYR A 437 -2.71 -19.61 24.41
N SER A 438 -3.87 -19.88 24.99
CA SER A 438 -4.09 -20.83 26.07
C SER A 438 -5.20 -21.80 25.71
N LEU A 439 -5.18 -22.99 26.31
CA LEU A 439 -6.24 -23.98 26.18
C LEU A 439 -7.04 -24.01 27.47
N SER A 440 -8.36 -23.96 27.35
CA SER A 440 -9.26 -24.24 28.47
C SER A 440 -9.34 -25.73 28.80
N ASP A 441 -9.90 -26.05 29.97
CA ASP A 441 -10.18 -27.42 30.40
C ASP A 441 -11.08 -28.19 29.40
N SER A 442 -11.88 -27.47 28.61
CA SER A 442 -12.72 -28.00 27.53
C SER A 442 -12.02 -28.10 26.16
N ASN A 443 -10.69 -27.97 26.09
CA ASN A 443 -9.90 -27.93 24.85
C ASN A 443 -10.28 -26.82 23.85
N VAL A 444 -10.97 -25.77 24.30
CA VAL A 444 -11.20 -24.57 23.50
C VAL A 444 -9.95 -23.69 23.57
N MET A 445 -9.46 -23.27 22.39
CA MET A 445 -8.32 -22.38 22.24
C MET A 445 -8.73 -20.92 22.38
N TYR A 446 -8.04 -20.21 23.26
CA TYR A 446 -8.22 -18.78 23.51
C TYR A 446 -6.92 -18.03 23.23
N TYR A 447 -7.02 -16.88 22.56
CA TYR A 447 -5.93 -15.95 22.30
C TYR A 447 -5.92 -14.83 23.33
N CYS A 448 -4.74 -14.44 23.79
CA CYS A 448 -4.59 -13.54 24.94
C CYS A 448 -3.58 -12.40 24.78
N GLY A 449 -2.83 -12.36 23.69
CA GLY A 449 -1.79 -11.36 23.46
C GLY A 449 -1.10 -11.53 22.12
N LEU A 450 -0.32 -10.52 21.72
CA LEU A 450 0.63 -10.61 20.60
C LEU A 450 1.99 -11.12 21.11
N ARG A 451 2.72 -11.86 20.26
CA ARG A 451 4.06 -12.40 20.54
C ARG A 451 5.18 -11.38 20.40
#